data_AF-A0AAD7IYA8-F1
#
_entry.id   AF-A0AAD7IYA8-F1
#
_cell.length_a   1.000
_cell.length_b   1.000
_cell.length_c   1.000
_cell.angle_alpha   90.00
_cell.angle_beta   90.00
_cell.angle_gamma   90.00
#
_symmetry.space_group_name_H-M   'P 1'
#
loop_
_entity.id
_entity.type
_entity.pdbx_description
1 polymer ?
#
loop_
_entity_poly.entity_id
_entity_poly.type
_entity_poly.pdbx_seq_one_letter_code
_entity_poly.pdbx_strand_id
1 'polypeptide(L)'
;MSSHRSFAVVGAGSIGLPIVGALAAQNVSVILLSRPGSTTKAVPSGVQVVKVEYGDASAVAEVFKQHKVDVVLSTIATPALEVQKSLVEAAKLAAVKLFAPSEYGMPTEGHTEGFLGEKNRFAESVKAAGIPYVRFYTGMFTEWVPWLVGYSDHGKFRVVGTGEVPISITSISDIAGFVAHVLTTLPPSELENRAFRLEGDRKSLKELGLLFKTTVEQVDLITGEAGDVKTRLMTIVDTGAASTGWDEANKVEGSGSNAAGSARAFWPGHQWKTVKDVHNL
;
A
#
# COMPACT_ATOMS: atom_id res chain seq x y z
N MET A 1 -12.50 -3.83 -20.42
CA MET A 1 -12.37 -5.05 -19.59
C MET A 1 -10.89 -5.43 -19.51
N SER A 2 -10.44 -5.89 -18.35
CA SER A 2 -9.03 -6.27 -18.15
C SER A 2 -8.63 -7.46 -19.03
N SER A 3 -7.42 -7.39 -19.57
CA SER A 3 -6.74 -8.49 -20.25
C SER A 3 -5.80 -9.28 -19.33
N HIS A 4 -5.57 -8.79 -18.10
CA HIS A 4 -4.70 -9.44 -17.12
C HIS A 4 -5.40 -10.63 -16.45
N ARG A 5 -4.72 -11.78 -16.41
CA ARG A 5 -5.27 -13.03 -15.86
C ARG A 5 -4.31 -13.77 -14.93
N SER A 6 -3.02 -13.42 -14.89
CA SER A 6 -2.05 -14.04 -13.99
C SER A 6 -1.30 -12.98 -13.16
N PHE A 7 -1.28 -13.17 -11.85
CA PHE A 7 -0.76 -12.23 -10.88
C PHE A 7 0.30 -12.86 -10.00
N ALA A 8 1.40 -12.14 -9.77
CA ALA A 8 2.38 -12.49 -8.76
C ALA A 8 2.40 -11.43 -7.66
N VAL A 9 2.10 -11.83 -6.42
CA VAL A 9 2.25 -10.97 -5.24
C VAL A 9 3.56 -11.31 -4.56
N VAL A 10 4.42 -10.32 -4.36
CA VAL A 10 5.73 -10.49 -3.73
C VAL A 10 5.66 -9.97 -2.30
N GLY A 11 5.85 -10.87 -1.32
CA GLY A 11 5.70 -10.56 0.10
C GLY A 11 4.32 -10.95 0.64
N ALA A 12 4.32 -11.57 1.82
CA ALA A 12 3.13 -12.08 2.48
C ALA A 12 2.78 -11.26 3.74
N GLY A 13 3.17 -9.99 3.77
CA GLY A 13 2.99 -9.11 4.93
C GLY A 13 1.54 -8.70 5.16
N SER A 14 1.35 -7.64 5.95
CA SER A 14 0.04 -7.12 6.35
C SER A 14 -0.90 -6.83 5.20
N ILE A 15 -0.39 -6.40 4.04
CA ILE A 15 -1.21 -6.10 2.85
C ILE A 15 -1.11 -7.16 1.76
N GLY A 16 0.02 -7.87 1.65
CA GLY A 16 0.26 -8.87 0.60
C GLY A 16 -0.70 -10.06 0.67
N LEU A 17 -0.88 -10.67 1.85
CA LEU A 17 -1.81 -11.79 2.02
C LEU A 17 -3.28 -11.41 1.74
N PRO A 18 -3.79 -10.27 2.26
CA PRO A 18 -5.12 -9.79 1.89
C PRO A 18 -5.30 -9.59 0.38
N ILE A 19 -4.34 -8.98 -0.31
CA ILE A 19 -4.38 -8.82 -1.77
C ILE A 19 -4.43 -10.18 -2.47
N VAL A 20 -3.62 -11.15 -2.03
CA VAL A 20 -3.67 -12.53 -2.55
C VAL A 20 -5.06 -13.13 -2.40
N GLY A 21 -5.68 -12.99 -1.21
CA GLY A 21 -7.04 -13.47 -0.98
C GLY A 21 -8.08 -12.80 -1.86
N ALA A 22 -8.01 -11.47 -2.01
CA ALA A 22 -8.93 -10.72 -2.84
C ALA A 22 -8.81 -11.07 -4.33
N LEU A 23 -7.57 -11.28 -4.83
CA LEU A 23 -7.32 -11.74 -6.20
C LEU A 23 -7.76 -13.19 -6.40
N ALA A 24 -7.50 -14.09 -5.45
CA ALA A 24 -7.89 -15.50 -5.55
C ALA A 24 -9.42 -15.71 -5.51
N ALA A 25 -10.16 -14.75 -4.94
CA ALA A 25 -11.61 -14.70 -5.02
C ALA A 25 -12.13 -14.27 -6.42
N GLN A 26 -11.26 -13.78 -7.30
CA GLN A 26 -11.57 -13.51 -8.71
C GLN A 26 -11.24 -14.73 -9.58
N ASN A 27 -11.80 -14.78 -10.79
CA ASN A 27 -11.48 -15.82 -11.77
C ASN A 27 -10.14 -15.56 -12.49
N VAL A 28 -9.04 -15.53 -11.72
CA VAL A 28 -7.66 -15.26 -12.18
C VAL A 28 -6.65 -16.15 -11.46
N SER A 29 -5.47 -16.32 -12.06
CA SER A 29 -4.36 -17.07 -11.46
C SER A 29 -3.54 -16.18 -10.54
N VAL A 30 -3.18 -16.67 -9.35
CA VAL A 30 -2.39 -15.92 -8.37
C VAL A 30 -1.29 -16.82 -7.79
N ILE A 31 -0.06 -16.31 -7.79
CA ILE A 31 1.04 -16.90 -7.02
C ILE A 31 1.53 -15.91 -5.96
N LEU A 32 1.99 -16.45 -4.84
CA LEU A 32 2.62 -15.69 -3.77
C LEU A 32 4.12 -16.02 -3.72
N LEU A 33 4.96 -15.03 -4.04
CA LEU A 33 6.40 -15.15 -3.84
C LEU A 33 6.74 -14.85 -2.39
N SER A 34 7.57 -15.71 -1.81
CA SER A 34 8.04 -15.62 -0.43
C SER A 34 9.52 -15.97 -0.36
N ARG A 35 10.29 -15.31 0.51
CA ARG A 35 11.72 -15.64 0.68
C ARG A 35 11.91 -17.06 1.24
N PRO A 36 13.02 -17.75 0.92
CA PRO A 36 13.40 -18.98 1.59
C PRO A 36 13.42 -18.81 3.11
N GLY A 37 13.02 -19.86 3.85
CA GLY A 37 12.95 -19.84 5.32
C GLY A 37 11.79 -19.04 5.92
N SER A 38 11.08 -18.21 5.16
CA SER A 38 9.89 -17.53 5.66
C SER A 38 8.74 -18.53 5.79
N THR A 39 8.04 -18.54 6.93
CA THR A 39 6.78 -19.27 7.08
C THR A 39 5.61 -18.36 6.73
N THR A 40 4.74 -18.79 5.81
CA THR A 40 3.52 -18.05 5.49
C THR A 40 2.33 -18.85 5.98
N LYS A 41 1.64 -18.33 6.99
CA LYS A 41 0.38 -18.91 7.49
C LYS A 41 -0.79 -18.33 6.70
N ALA A 42 -1.91 -19.06 6.66
CA ALA A 42 -3.19 -18.57 6.12
C ALA A 42 -3.17 -18.14 4.64
N VAL A 43 -2.40 -18.83 3.80
CA VAL A 43 -2.50 -18.66 2.35
C VAL A 43 -3.83 -19.26 1.87
N PRO A 44 -4.64 -18.54 1.07
CA PRO A 44 -5.89 -19.06 0.53
C PRO A 44 -5.70 -20.37 -0.24
N SER A 45 -6.70 -21.25 -0.17
CA SER A 45 -6.69 -22.51 -0.92
C SER A 45 -6.54 -22.25 -2.41
N GLY A 46 -5.71 -23.04 -3.09
CA GLY A 46 -5.45 -22.91 -4.53
C GLY A 46 -4.38 -21.88 -4.90
N VAL A 47 -3.89 -21.07 -3.97
CA VAL A 47 -2.75 -20.18 -4.23
C VAL A 47 -1.44 -20.91 -3.96
N GLN A 48 -0.58 -20.96 -4.98
CA GLN A 48 0.76 -21.51 -4.84
C GLN A 48 1.71 -20.50 -4.17
N VAL A 49 2.43 -20.94 -3.14
CA VAL A 49 3.55 -20.20 -2.57
C VAL A 49 4.84 -20.63 -3.26
N VAL A 50 5.49 -19.72 -3.96
CA VAL A 50 6.79 -19.96 -4.60
C VAL A 50 7.90 -19.38 -3.72
N LYS A 51 8.83 -20.24 -3.29
CA LYS A 51 9.99 -19.82 -2.52
C LYS A 51 11.11 -19.41 -3.46
N VAL A 52 11.54 -18.16 -3.38
CA VAL A 52 12.59 -17.62 -4.25
C VAL A 52 13.30 -16.47 -3.55
N GLU A 53 14.62 -16.39 -3.72
CA GLU A 53 15.40 -15.26 -3.24
C GLU A 53 15.16 -14.08 -4.18
N TYR A 54 14.63 -12.98 -3.65
CA TYR A 54 14.16 -11.87 -4.48
C TYR A 54 15.31 -11.11 -5.14
N GLY A 55 16.52 -11.18 -4.56
CA GLY A 55 17.73 -10.60 -5.14
C GLY A 55 18.19 -11.29 -6.44
N ASP A 56 17.75 -12.54 -6.68
CA ASP A 56 18.08 -13.31 -7.89
C ASP A 56 17.06 -13.03 -9.00
N ALA A 57 17.33 -11.99 -9.78
CA ALA A 57 16.44 -11.56 -10.87
C ALA A 57 16.19 -12.67 -11.91
N SER A 58 17.17 -13.53 -12.18
CA SER A 58 17.01 -14.63 -13.14
C SER A 58 16.08 -15.72 -12.61
N ALA A 59 16.26 -16.14 -11.35
CA ALA A 59 15.37 -17.12 -10.73
C ALA A 59 13.94 -16.59 -10.62
N VAL A 60 13.75 -15.32 -10.23
CA VAL A 60 12.44 -14.68 -10.18
C VAL A 60 11.82 -14.59 -11.58
N ALA A 61 12.60 -14.27 -12.62
CA ALA A 61 12.12 -14.22 -14.00
C ALA A 61 11.61 -15.58 -14.49
N GLU A 62 12.30 -16.67 -14.16
CA GLU A 62 11.85 -18.02 -14.53
C GLU A 62 10.53 -18.39 -13.86
N VAL A 63 10.35 -18.02 -12.58
CA VAL A 63 9.06 -18.16 -11.90
C VAL A 63 7.98 -17.36 -12.64
N PHE A 64 8.23 -16.10 -12.98
CA PHE A 64 7.26 -15.27 -13.69
C PHE A 64 6.88 -15.85 -15.06
N LYS A 65 7.85 -16.37 -15.82
CA LYS A 65 7.61 -17.03 -17.12
C LYS A 65 6.82 -18.32 -16.97
N GLN A 66 7.20 -19.19 -16.03
CA GLN A 66 6.53 -20.47 -15.77
C GLN A 66 5.05 -20.27 -15.44
N HIS A 67 4.74 -19.22 -14.67
CA HIS A 67 3.39 -18.87 -14.26
C HIS A 67 2.69 -17.88 -15.22
N LYS A 68 3.34 -17.50 -16.34
CA LYS A 68 2.82 -16.57 -17.34
C LYS A 68 2.30 -15.28 -16.71
N VAL A 69 3.06 -14.72 -15.76
CA VAL A 69 2.64 -13.58 -14.93
C VAL A 69 2.42 -12.35 -15.81
N ASP A 70 1.20 -11.80 -15.76
CA ASP A 70 0.85 -10.55 -16.43
C ASP A 70 1.18 -9.34 -15.55
N VAL A 71 0.90 -9.45 -14.24
CA VAL A 71 0.99 -8.34 -13.28
C VAL A 71 1.79 -8.76 -12.06
N VAL A 72 2.78 -7.94 -11.68
CA VAL A 72 3.55 -8.12 -10.45
C VAL A 72 3.13 -7.06 -9.43
N LEU A 73 2.82 -7.49 -8.21
CA LEU A 73 2.52 -6.61 -7.08
C LEU A 73 3.60 -6.78 -6.00
N SER A 74 4.45 -5.77 -5.84
CA SER A 74 5.41 -5.73 -4.74
C SER A 74 4.74 -5.22 -3.48
N THR A 75 4.70 -6.03 -2.42
CA THR A 75 4.18 -5.64 -1.09
C THR A 75 5.27 -5.71 -0.02
N ILE A 76 6.52 -5.58 -0.47
CA ILE A 76 7.71 -5.65 0.39
C ILE A 76 7.76 -4.43 1.31
N ALA A 77 8.00 -4.67 2.60
CA ALA A 77 8.09 -3.61 3.60
C ALA A 77 9.32 -2.70 3.38
N THR A 78 9.24 -1.47 3.91
CA THR A 78 10.27 -0.42 3.74
C THR A 78 11.72 -0.88 3.93
N PRO A 79 12.08 -1.70 4.93
CA PRO A 79 13.47 -2.12 5.13
C PRO A 79 14.08 -2.94 3.99
N ALA A 80 13.27 -3.44 3.05
CA ALA A 80 13.71 -4.28 1.94
C ALA A 80 13.35 -3.68 0.56
N LEU A 81 13.12 -2.36 0.46
CA LEU A 81 12.75 -1.71 -0.82
C LEU A 81 13.84 -1.84 -1.89
N GLU A 82 15.12 -1.91 -1.50
CA GLU A 82 16.25 -2.09 -2.43
C GLU A 82 16.12 -3.35 -3.28
N VAL A 83 15.54 -4.41 -2.71
CA VAL A 83 15.32 -5.69 -3.39
C VAL A 83 14.34 -5.57 -4.56
N GLN A 84 13.50 -4.53 -4.59
CA GLN A 84 12.57 -4.34 -5.69
C GLN A 84 13.27 -4.07 -7.03
N LYS A 85 14.52 -3.59 -7.03
CA LYS A 85 15.31 -3.40 -8.26
C LYS A 85 15.47 -4.72 -9.02
N SER A 86 15.79 -5.81 -8.32
CA SER A 86 15.88 -7.15 -8.92
C SER A 86 14.53 -7.64 -9.45
N LEU A 87 13.41 -7.25 -8.82
CA LEU A 87 12.07 -7.60 -9.32
C LEU A 87 11.72 -6.89 -10.63
N VAL A 88 12.22 -5.67 -10.85
CA VAL A 88 12.02 -4.94 -12.12
C VAL A 88 12.78 -5.63 -13.24
N GLU A 89 14.04 -6.00 -13.00
CA GLU A 89 14.82 -6.77 -13.98
C GLU A 89 14.16 -8.12 -14.29
N ALA A 90 13.66 -8.82 -13.26
CA ALA A 90 12.93 -10.07 -13.45
C ALA A 90 11.64 -9.88 -14.27
N ALA A 91 10.87 -8.83 -13.96
CA ALA A 91 9.65 -8.48 -14.67
C ALA A 91 9.92 -8.16 -16.14
N LYS A 92 11.01 -7.45 -16.44
CA LYS A 92 11.47 -7.17 -17.81
C LYS A 92 11.83 -8.45 -18.55
N LEU A 93 12.64 -9.32 -17.95
CA LEU A 93 13.06 -10.61 -18.53
C LEU A 93 11.87 -11.55 -18.81
N ALA A 94 10.80 -11.44 -18.02
CA ALA A 94 9.59 -12.23 -18.16
C ALA A 94 8.48 -11.54 -19.00
N ALA A 95 8.74 -10.34 -19.54
CA ALA A 95 7.77 -9.54 -20.29
C ALA A 95 6.44 -9.30 -19.55
N VAL A 96 6.53 -9.01 -18.24
CA VAL A 96 5.41 -8.59 -17.40
C VAL A 96 4.78 -7.32 -17.97
N LYS A 97 3.45 -7.25 -17.97
CA LYS A 97 2.66 -6.19 -18.61
C LYS A 97 2.39 -4.99 -17.71
N LEU A 98 2.36 -5.21 -16.40
CA LEU A 98 2.09 -4.16 -15.42
C LEU A 98 2.81 -4.46 -14.09
N PHE A 99 3.39 -3.43 -13.48
CA PHE A 99 4.06 -3.54 -12.19
C PHE A 99 3.44 -2.59 -11.16
N ALA A 100 2.99 -3.12 -10.01
CA ALA A 100 2.54 -2.33 -8.88
C ALA A 100 3.65 -2.29 -7.81
N PRO A 101 4.39 -1.17 -7.66
CA PRO A 101 5.43 -1.03 -6.65
C PRO A 101 4.88 -1.01 -5.22
N SER A 102 5.74 -1.20 -4.24
CA SER A 102 5.37 -1.14 -2.81
C SER A 102 5.10 0.30 -2.36
N GLU A 103 3.90 0.79 -2.65
CA GLU A 103 3.44 2.15 -2.34
C GLU A 103 2.56 2.18 -1.09
N TYR A 104 1.39 1.53 -1.14
CA TYR A 104 0.39 1.28 -0.07
C TYR A 104 0.47 2.19 1.17
N GLY A 105 0.41 3.50 0.93
CA GLY A 105 0.56 4.50 1.98
C GLY A 105 0.30 5.91 1.45
N MET A 106 1.18 6.84 1.80
CA MET A 106 1.13 8.24 1.36
C MET A 106 1.56 8.39 -0.11
N PRO A 107 1.11 9.46 -0.81
CA PRO A 107 1.64 9.81 -2.12
C PRO A 107 3.15 9.98 -2.08
N THR A 108 3.83 9.50 -3.11
CA THR A 108 5.29 9.59 -3.23
C THR A 108 5.71 10.47 -4.40
N GLU A 109 4.81 10.76 -5.34
CA GLU A 109 5.04 11.73 -6.42
C GLU A 109 5.54 13.07 -5.86
N GLY A 110 6.55 13.65 -6.53
CA GLY A 110 7.15 14.93 -6.13
C GLY A 110 8.17 14.83 -5.00
N HIS A 111 8.17 13.77 -4.18
CA HIS A 111 9.17 13.61 -3.13
C HIS A 111 10.55 13.29 -3.72
N THR A 112 11.59 13.92 -3.16
CA THR A 112 13.00 13.74 -3.56
C THR A 112 13.87 13.17 -2.43
N GLU A 113 13.43 13.28 -1.18
CA GLU A 113 14.20 12.88 0.00
C GLU A 113 13.50 11.80 0.82
N GLY A 114 14.29 11.11 1.65
CA GLY A 114 13.82 10.05 2.54
C GLY A 114 13.15 8.88 1.82
N PHE A 115 12.42 8.07 2.59
CA PHE A 115 11.82 6.83 2.08
C PHE A 115 10.73 7.10 1.01
N LEU A 116 10.03 8.25 1.08
CA LEU A 116 9.05 8.63 0.05
C LEU A 116 9.74 8.98 -1.26
N GLY A 117 10.86 9.71 -1.22
CA GLY A 117 11.67 9.99 -2.40
C GLY A 117 12.33 8.75 -3.00
N GLU A 118 12.76 7.78 -2.18
CA GLU A 118 13.25 6.47 -2.64
C GLU A 118 12.16 5.70 -3.39
N LYS A 119 10.94 5.64 -2.85
CA LYS A 119 9.79 5.01 -3.52
C LYS A 119 9.45 5.72 -4.84
N ASN A 120 9.49 7.06 -4.84
CA ASN A 120 9.28 7.85 -6.06
C ASN A 120 10.28 7.51 -7.17
N ARG A 121 11.58 7.54 -6.85
CA ARG A 121 12.63 7.13 -7.80
C ARG A 121 12.46 5.70 -8.26
N PHE A 122 12.02 4.80 -7.38
CA PHE A 122 11.78 3.42 -7.76
C PHE A 122 10.66 3.30 -8.79
N ALA A 123 9.50 3.93 -8.60
CA ALA A 123 8.43 3.88 -9.59
C ALA A 123 8.85 4.48 -10.95
N GLU A 124 9.60 5.59 -10.95
CA GLU A 124 10.14 6.16 -12.18
C GLU A 124 11.18 5.24 -12.85
N SER A 125 11.93 4.45 -12.09
CA SER A 125 12.83 3.43 -12.64
C SER A 125 12.10 2.29 -13.34
N VAL A 126 10.92 1.89 -12.83
CA VAL A 126 10.06 0.88 -13.48
C VAL A 126 9.62 1.36 -14.86
N LYS A 127 9.20 2.64 -14.94
CA LYS A 127 8.84 3.30 -16.20
C LYS A 127 10.02 3.39 -17.16
N ALA A 128 11.19 3.81 -16.66
CA ALA A 128 12.41 3.91 -17.47
C ALA A 128 12.88 2.55 -18.00
N ALA A 129 12.56 1.46 -17.30
CA ALA A 129 12.81 0.09 -17.76
C ALA A 129 11.84 -0.37 -18.86
N GLY A 130 10.84 0.44 -19.22
CA GLY A 130 9.85 0.16 -20.25
C GLY A 130 8.67 -0.69 -19.78
N ILE A 131 8.48 -0.83 -18.47
CA ILE A 131 7.36 -1.58 -17.88
C ILE A 131 6.32 -0.57 -17.41
N PRO A 132 5.06 -0.65 -17.88
CA PRO A 132 4.00 0.17 -17.32
C PRO A 132 3.81 -0.13 -15.83
N TYR A 133 3.52 0.91 -15.03
CA TYR A 133 3.30 0.75 -13.60
C TYR A 133 1.93 1.29 -13.15
N VAL A 134 1.49 0.88 -11.96
CA VAL A 134 0.31 1.45 -11.28
C VAL A 134 0.59 1.63 -9.80
N ARG A 135 0.28 2.80 -9.24
CA ARG A 135 0.50 3.12 -7.82
C ARG A 135 -0.81 3.11 -7.06
N PHE A 136 -0.77 2.61 -5.83
CA PHE A 136 -1.91 2.63 -4.92
C PHE A 136 -1.53 3.40 -3.66
N TYR A 137 -2.06 4.62 -3.53
CA TYR A 137 -1.96 5.39 -2.30
C TYR A 137 -3.20 5.14 -1.47
N THR A 138 -2.98 4.66 -0.26
CA THR A 138 -4.04 4.10 0.59
C THR A 138 -4.22 4.86 1.89
N GLY A 139 -3.32 5.81 2.16
CA GLY A 139 -3.25 6.49 3.46
C GLY A 139 -2.85 5.52 4.56
N MET A 140 -3.25 5.82 5.78
CA MET A 140 -3.04 4.95 6.94
C MET A 140 -3.92 3.70 6.87
N PHE A 141 -3.35 2.53 7.12
CA PHE A 141 -4.16 1.32 7.31
C PHE A 141 -4.97 1.48 8.60
N THR A 142 -6.28 1.31 8.50
CA THR A 142 -7.19 1.48 9.65
C THR A 142 -6.75 0.64 10.84
N GLU A 143 -6.32 -0.59 10.57
CA GLU A 143 -5.85 -1.58 11.53
C GLU A 143 -4.57 -1.15 12.26
N TRP A 144 -3.80 -0.21 11.69
CA TRP A 144 -2.52 0.26 12.25
C TRP A 144 -2.66 1.58 13.02
N VAL A 145 -3.85 2.18 13.06
CA VAL A 145 -4.11 3.39 13.85
C VAL A 145 -3.70 3.23 15.33
N PRO A 146 -4.09 2.15 16.05
CA PRO A 146 -3.67 1.95 17.44
C PRO A 146 -2.14 1.86 17.61
N TRP A 147 -1.45 1.25 16.65
CA TRP A 147 0.01 1.15 16.67
C TRP A 147 0.67 2.52 16.50
N LEU A 148 0.21 3.32 15.54
CA LEU A 148 0.78 4.64 15.23
C LEU A 148 0.83 5.53 16.48
N VAL A 149 -0.27 5.57 17.23
CA VAL A 149 -0.44 6.45 18.40
C VAL A 149 -0.01 5.80 19.72
N GLY A 150 0.64 4.62 19.67
CA GLY A 150 1.12 3.90 20.85
C GLY A 150 0.00 3.42 21.79
N TYR A 151 -1.23 3.25 21.28
CA TYR A 151 -2.37 2.87 22.10
C TYR A 151 -2.20 1.49 22.72
N SER A 152 -1.70 0.53 21.93
CA SER A 152 -1.47 -0.84 22.41
C SER A 152 -0.44 -0.92 23.54
N ASP A 153 0.49 0.04 23.60
CA ASP A 153 1.60 0.06 24.55
C ASP A 153 1.23 0.81 25.85
N HIS A 154 0.30 1.77 25.76
CA HIS A 154 0.06 2.73 26.83
C HIS A 154 -1.41 2.86 27.26
N GLY A 155 -2.35 2.25 26.54
CA GLY A 155 -3.79 2.38 26.78
C GLY A 155 -4.34 3.79 26.50
N LYS A 156 -3.55 4.66 25.86
CA LYS A 156 -3.91 6.05 25.50
C LYS A 156 -3.24 6.47 24.21
N PHE A 157 -3.79 7.50 23.56
CA PHE A 157 -3.24 8.02 22.33
C PHE A 157 -2.15 9.02 22.67
N ARG A 158 -0.92 8.76 22.20
CA ARG A 158 0.18 9.70 22.27
C ARG A 158 0.39 10.30 20.89
N VAL A 159 0.28 11.62 20.81
CA VAL A 159 0.28 12.35 19.54
C VAL A 159 1.44 13.33 19.51
N VAL A 160 2.22 13.25 18.44
CA VAL A 160 3.25 14.23 18.11
C VAL A 160 2.63 15.29 17.21
N GLY A 161 2.90 16.57 17.49
CA GLY A 161 2.29 17.70 16.78
C GLY A 161 0.89 18.06 17.29
N THR A 162 0.12 18.78 16.47
CA THR A 162 -1.21 19.28 16.87
C THR A 162 -2.22 18.15 17.06
N GLY A 163 -2.15 17.11 16.21
CA GLY A 163 -3.14 16.04 16.14
C GLY A 163 -4.48 16.45 15.51
N GLU A 164 -4.56 17.64 14.93
CA GLU A 164 -5.79 18.23 14.38
C GLU A 164 -5.90 18.07 12.87
N VAL A 165 -4.77 17.84 12.20
CA VAL A 165 -4.74 17.65 10.74
C VAL A 165 -5.36 16.29 10.37
N PRO A 166 -6.38 16.26 9.49
CA PRO A 166 -7.01 15.01 9.10
C PRO A 166 -6.13 14.20 8.16
N ILE A 167 -6.20 12.88 8.29
CA ILE A 167 -5.48 11.91 7.46
C ILE A 167 -6.45 11.06 6.65
N SER A 168 -6.02 10.56 5.49
CA SER A 168 -6.75 9.52 4.78
C SER A 168 -6.48 8.17 5.46
N ILE A 169 -7.55 7.41 5.71
CA ILE A 169 -7.49 6.12 6.38
C ILE A 169 -8.28 5.12 5.53
N THR A 170 -7.73 3.93 5.30
CA THR A 170 -8.43 2.89 4.52
C THR A 170 -8.24 1.53 5.18
N SER A 171 -9.30 0.72 5.24
CA SER A 171 -9.18 -0.64 5.80
C SER A 171 -8.35 -1.54 4.89
N ILE A 172 -7.55 -2.45 5.46
CA ILE A 172 -6.77 -3.42 4.67
C ILE A 172 -7.68 -4.23 3.75
N SER A 173 -8.89 -4.57 4.21
CA SER A 173 -9.87 -5.28 3.37
C SER A 173 -10.35 -4.48 2.17
N ASP A 174 -10.59 -3.17 2.32
CA ASP A 174 -11.00 -2.31 1.20
C ASP A 174 -9.84 -2.09 0.23
N ILE A 175 -8.61 -1.93 0.74
CA ILE A 175 -7.42 -1.81 -0.10
C ILE A 175 -7.27 -3.07 -0.95
N ALA A 176 -7.29 -4.25 -0.32
CA ALA A 176 -7.14 -5.52 -1.01
C ALA A 176 -8.24 -5.75 -2.06
N GLY A 177 -9.50 -5.50 -1.68
CA GLY A 177 -10.64 -5.62 -2.58
C GLY A 177 -10.58 -4.65 -3.76
N PHE A 178 -10.21 -3.38 -3.50
CA PHE A 178 -10.10 -2.36 -4.55
C PHE A 178 -8.98 -2.71 -5.54
N VAL A 179 -7.80 -3.07 -5.04
CA VAL A 179 -6.66 -3.49 -5.87
C VAL A 179 -7.05 -4.68 -6.76
N ALA A 180 -7.67 -5.72 -6.18
CA ALA A 180 -8.13 -6.85 -6.96
C ALA A 180 -9.20 -6.46 -7.98
N HIS A 181 -10.16 -5.59 -7.61
CA HIS A 181 -11.20 -5.11 -8.50
C HIS A 181 -10.61 -4.41 -9.72
N VAL A 182 -9.85 -3.33 -9.52
CA VAL A 182 -9.39 -2.51 -10.66
C VAL A 182 -8.43 -3.28 -11.57
N LEU A 183 -7.57 -4.14 -11.02
CA LEU A 183 -6.63 -4.92 -11.83
C LEU A 183 -7.33 -6.00 -12.68
N THR A 184 -8.50 -6.48 -12.25
CA THR A 184 -9.24 -7.53 -12.95
C THR A 184 -10.42 -7.02 -13.78
N THR A 185 -10.83 -5.76 -13.63
CA THR A 185 -11.96 -5.19 -14.37
C THR A 185 -11.55 -4.10 -15.38
N LEU A 186 -10.61 -3.22 -15.02
CA LEU A 186 -10.21 -2.10 -15.89
C LEU A 186 -9.34 -2.55 -17.06
N PRO A 187 -9.48 -1.93 -18.25
CA PRO A 187 -8.54 -2.17 -19.34
C PRO A 187 -7.14 -1.65 -18.98
N PRO A 188 -6.05 -2.22 -19.56
CA PRO A 188 -4.69 -1.76 -19.27
C PRO A 188 -4.48 -0.25 -19.42
N SER A 189 -5.08 0.38 -20.43
CA SER A 189 -5.00 1.84 -20.65
C SER A 189 -5.53 2.70 -19.50
N GLU A 190 -6.34 2.13 -18.60
CA GLU A 190 -6.83 2.82 -17.39
C GLU A 190 -5.98 2.51 -16.14
N LEU A 191 -4.98 1.62 -16.25
CA LEU A 191 -4.07 1.24 -15.17
C LEU A 191 -2.66 1.82 -15.40
N GLU A 192 -2.22 1.85 -16.65
CA GLU A 192 -0.85 2.22 -17.02
C GLU A 192 -0.49 3.65 -16.60
N ASN A 193 0.62 3.77 -15.85
CA ASN A 193 1.17 5.00 -15.29
C ASN A 193 0.17 5.80 -14.46
N ARG A 194 -0.81 5.12 -13.83
CA ARG A 194 -1.82 5.74 -12.97
C ARG A 194 -1.46 5.62 -11.50
N ALA A 195 -1.86 6.64 -10.74
CA ALA A 195 -1.96 6.58 -9.29
C ALA A 195 -3.43 6.55 -8.86
N PHE A 196 -3.82 5.55 -8.06
CA PHE A 196 -5.11 5.51 -7.39
C PHE A 196 -5.00 6.09 -5.98
N ARG A 197 -5.92 7.00 -5.65
CA ARG A 197 -5.98 7.77 -4.40
C ARG A 197 -7.16 7.24 -3.55
N LEU A 198 -6.90 6.29 -2.66
CA LEU A 198 -7.94 5.66 -1.84
C LEU A 198 -8.14 6.41 -0.54
N GLU A 199 -9.39 6.50 -0.09
CA GLU A 199 -9.74 7.00 1.24
C GLU A 199 -11.00 6.28 1.66
N GLY A 200 -10.95 5.46 2.70
CA GLY A 200 -12.13 4.80 3.28
C GLY A 200 -12.82 5.70 4.30
N ASP A 201 -12.03 6.37 5.14
CA ASP A 201 -12.43 7.31 6.16
C ASP A 201 -11.42 8.47 6.26
N ARG A 202 -11.82 9.57 6.87
CA ARG A 202 -11.01 10.77 7.05
C ARG A 202 -11.19 11.33 8.45
N LYS A 203 -10.11 11.32 9.23
CA LYS A 203 -10.09 11.73 10.64
C LYS A 203 -8.75 12.31 11.04
N SER A 204 -8.73 13.22 11.99
CA SER A 204 -7.55 13.65 12.73
C SER A 204 -7.22 12.68 13.87
N LEU A 205 -5.99 12.72 14.38
CA LEU A 205 -5.58 11.87 15.52
C LEU A 205 -6.39 12.19 16.80
N LYS A 206 -6.81 13.44 16.99
CA LYS A 206 -7.71 13.84 18.08
C LYS A 206 -9.11 13.25 17.93
N GLU A 207 -9.69 13.33 16.73
CA GLU A 207 -11.01 12.71 16.47
C GLU A 207 -10.97 11.20 16.66
N LEU A 208 -9.87 10.55 16.27
CA LEU A 208 -9.66 9.13 16.53
C LEU A 208 -9.59 8.85 18.04
N GLY A 209 -8.89 9.67 18.83
CA GLY A 209 -8.88 9.51 20.29
C GLY A 209 -10.28 9.56 20.91
N LEU A 210 -11.13 10.47 20.44
CA LEU A 210 -12.54 10.54 20.85
C LEU A 210 -13.31 9.28 20.45
N LEU A 211 -13.07 8.77 19.23
CA LEU A 211 -13.71 7.56 18.70
C LEU A 211 -13.38 6.32 19.53
N PHE A 212 -12.11 6.19 19.91
CA PHE A 212 -11.61 5.12 20.78
C PHE A 212 -11.91 5.36 22.26
N LYS A 213 -12.63 6.44 22.61
CA LYS A 213 -13.02 6.82 23.98
C LYS A 213 -11.82 6.86 24.93
N THR A 214 -10.71 7.41 24.46
CA THR A 214 -9.45 7.46 25.19
C THR A 214 -8.93 8.90 25.33
N THR A 215 -8.05 9.11 26.29
CA THR A 215 -7.27 10.33 26.41
C THR A 215 -6.28 10.46 25.25
N VAL A 216 -6.15 11.68 24.73
CA VAL A 216 -5.10 12.09 23.79
C VAL A 216 -4.09 12.94 24.55
N GLU A 217 -2.86 12.45 24.62
CA GLU A 217 -1.73 13.13 25.24
C GLU A 217 -0.80 13.63 24.14
N GLN A 218 -0.56 14.94 24.10
CA GLN A 218 0.47 15.50 23.21
C GLN A 218 1.86 15.25 23.79
N VAL A 219 2.78 14.81 22.94
CA VAL A 219 4.16 14.49 23.30
C VAL A 219 5.11 14.97 22.21
N ASP A 220 6.36 15.25 22.58
CA ASP A 220 7.37 15.65 21.59
C ASP A 220 7.85 14.49 20.72
N LEU A 221 7.89 13.27 21.29
CA LEU A 221 8.29 12.04 20.61
C LEU A 221 7.61 10.82 21.23
N ILE A 222 7.51 9.76 20.44
CA ILE A 222 7.09 8.43 20.89
C ILE A 222 8.33 7.63 21.27
N THR A 223 8.37 7.16 22.52
CA THR A 223 9.41 6.27 23.03
C THR A 223 9.01 4.80 22.84
N GLY A 224 9.99 3.90 22.85
CA GLY A 224 9.76 2.45 22.80
C GLY A 224 9.85 1.86 21.39
N GLU A 225 9.19 0.72 21.19
CA GLU A 225 9.27 -0.01 19.92
C GLU A 225 8.78 0.84 18.74
N ALA A 226 9.64 0.96 17.73
CA ALA A 226 9.44 1.78 16.54
C ALA A 226 9.08 3.25 16.84
N GLY A 227 9.47 3.77 18.01
CA GLY A 227 9.16 5.13 18.45
C GLY A 227 9.58 6.22 17.46
N ASP A 228 10.80 6.13 16.92
CA ASP A 228 11.30 7.08 15.91
C ASP A 228 10.47 7.05 14.62
N VAL A 229 10.00 5.87 14.21
CA VAL A 229 9.14 5.71 13.02
C VAL A 229 7.77 6.33 13.28
N LYS A 230 7.14 6.01 14.42
CA LYS A 230 5.84 6.58 14.82
C LYS A 230 5.92 8.11 14.91
N THR A 231 6.98 8.63 15.53
CA THR A 231 7.27 10.08 15.64
C THR A 231 7.37 10.71 14.25
N ARG A 232 8.23 10.17 13.37
CA ARG A 232 8.39 10.68 12.00
C ARG A 232 7.08 10.67 11.21
N LEU A 233 6.31 9.59 11.30
CA LEU A 233 5.01 9.49 10.62
C LEU A 233 4.04 10.56 11.12
N MET A 234 3.94 10.80 12.43
CA MET A 234 3.07 11.84 12.97
C MET A 234 3.55 13.26 12.64
N THR A 235 4.86 13.50 12.55
CA THR A 235 5.38 14.77 12.03
C THR A 235 4.93 14.99 10.58
N ILE A 236 4.89 13.95 9.74
CA ILE A 236 4.37 14.03 8.37
C ILE A 236 2.84 14.24 8.37
N VAL A 237 2.11 13.64 9.31
CA VAL A 237 0.66 13.88 9.47
C VAL A 237 0.39 15.36 9.73
N ASP A 238 1.16 15.99 10.62
CA ASP A 238 0.95 17.39 11.02
C ASP A 238 1.21 18.40 9.90
N THR A 239 1.88 18.01 8.81
CA THR A 239 2.04 18.85 7.61
C THR A 239 0.88 18.74 6.62
N GLY A 240 -0.02 17.76 6.78
CA GLY A 240 -1.07 17.43 5.83
C GLY A 240 -0.69 16.36 4.79
N ALA A 241 0.58 15.95 4.74
CA ALA A 241 1.09 15.02 3.74
C ALA A 241 0.60 13.56 3.90
N ALA A 242 -0.12 13.26 4.98
CA ALA A 242 -0.79 11.98 5.18
C ALA A 242 -2.16 11.85 4.49
N SER A 243 -2.60 12.88 3.76
CA SER A 243 -3.70 12.76 2.81
C SER A 243 -3.26 11.97 1.58
N THR A 244 -4.11 11.06 1.08
CA THR A 244 -3.85 10.45 -0.22
C THR A 244 -3.93 11.46 -1.36
N GLY A 245 -4.58 12.60 -1.15
CA GLY A 245 -4.65 13.68 -2.12
C GLY A 245 -3.42 14.59 -2.14
N TRP A 246 -2.44 14.41 -1.26
CA TRP A 246 -1.33 15.35 -1.11
C TRP A 246 -0.55 15.58 -2.41
N ASP A 247 -0.32 16.86 -2.73
CA ASP A 247 0.57 17.33 -3.77
C ASP A 247 1.83 17.89 -3.12
N GLU A 248 2.91 17.12 -3.19
CA GLU A 248 4.18 17.47 -2.58
C GLU A 248 4.85 18.70 -3.21
N ALA A 249 4.63 18.96 -4.50
CA ALA A 249 5.24 20.08 -5.19
C ALA A 249 4.62 21.41 -4.76
N ASN A 250 3.29 21.41 -4.56
CA ASN A 250 2.53 22.60 -4.20
C ASN A 250 2.22 22.70 -2.70
N LYS A 251 2.48 21.65 -1.92
CA LYS A 251 2.22 21.57 -0.47
C LYS A 251 0.74 21.80 -0.11
N VAL A 252 -0.15 21.24 -0.92
CA VAL A 252 -1.62 21.37 -0.79
C VAL A 252 -2.31 20.05 -1.14
N GLU A 253 -3.61 19.94 -0.87
CA GLU A 253 -4.40 18.84 -1.42
C GLU A 253 -4.66 19.03 -2.92
N GLY A 254 -4.48 17.96 -3.68
CA GLY A 254 -4.85 17.87 -5.08
C GLY A 254 -6.37 17.86 -5.27
N SER A 255 -6.78 18.06 -6.52
CA SER A 255 -8.18 18.06 -6.95
C SER A 255 -8.41 17.09 -8.11
N GLY A 256 -9.67 16.86 -8.49
CA GLY A 256 -10.03 15.97 -9.60
C GLY A 256 -9.51 14.54 -9.38
N SER A 257 -8.77 14.00 -10.35
CA SER A 257 -8.15 12.67 -10.24
C SER A 257 -7.12 12.56 -9.12
N ASN A 258 -6.54 13.69 -8.69
CA ASN A 258 -5.55 13.75 -7.62
C ASN A 258 -6.17 14.00 -6.24
N ALA A 259 -7.49 14.23 -6.15
CA ALA A 259 -8.16 14.41 -4.87
C ALA A 259 -8.08 13.14 -4.01
N ALA A 260 -8.04 13.32 -2.68
CA ALA A 260 -8.17 12.20 -1.74
C ALA A 260 -9.50 11.46 -2.01
N GLY A 261 -9.45 10.13 -2.04
CA GLY A 261 -10.63 9.30 -2.31
C GLY A 261 -11.14 9.32 -3.76
N SER A 262 -10.45 9.96 -4.71
CA SER A 262 -10.85 9.96 -6.13
C SER A 262 -10.98 8.54 -6.71
N ALA A 263 -10.27 7.56 -6.13
CA ALA A 263 -10.33 6.17 -6.52
C ALA A 263 -11.73 5.53 -6.35
N ARG A 264 -12.60 6.09 -5.48
CA ARG A 264 -13.95 5.56 -5.24
C ARG A 264 -14.80 5.49 -6.51
N ALA A 265 -14.55 6.38 -7.47
CA ALA A 265 -15.24 6.38 -8.77
C ALA A 265 -15.03 5.08 -9.57
N PHE A 266 -13.96 4.33 -9.30
CA PHE A 266 -13.63 3.07 -9.97
C PHE A 266 -14.22 1.83 -9.30
N TRP A 267 -14.91 1.98 -8.18
CA TRP A 267 -15.60 0.87 -7.51
C TRP A 267 -17.01 1.29 -7.04
N PRO A 268 -17.90 1.60 -8.00
CA PRO A 268 -19.21 2.17 -7.70
C PRO A 268 -20.06 1.20 -6.87
N GLY A 269 -20.76 1.74 -5.87
CA GLY A 269 -21.61 0.97 -4.96
C GLY A 269 -20.87 0.25 -3.83
N HIS A 270 -19.54 0.25 -3.81
CA HIS A 270 -18.78 -0.29 -2.69
C HIS A 270 -18.98 0.54 -1.42
N GLN A 271 -19.28 -0.13 -0.31
CA GLN A 271 -19.38 0.50 1.00
C GLN A 271 -18.02 0.40 1.70
N TRP A 272 -17.30 1.52 1.72
CA TRP A 272 -15.99 1.62 2.36
C TRP A 272 -16.14 1.58 3.88
N LYS A 273 -15.29 0.78 4.54
CA LYS A 273 -15.32 0.64 5.99
C LYS A 273 -14.76 1.88 6.66
N THR A 274 -15.48 2.37 7.65
CA THR A 274 -15.03 3.43 8.55
C THR A 274 -14.10 2.87 9.61
N VAL A 275 -13.43 3.76 10.36
CA VAL A 275 -12.63 3.35 11.53
C VAL A 275 -13.50 2.63 12.57
N LYS A 276 -14.77 3.02 12.72
CA LYS A 276 -15.71 2.34 13.64
C LYS A 276 -15.97 0.90 13.22
N ASP A 277 -16.21 0.67 11.93
CA ASP A 277 -16.52 -0.66 11.40
C ASP A 277 -15.37 -1.64 11.61
N VAL A 278 -14.13 -1.18 11.45
CA VAL A 278 -12.93 -2.03 11.57
C VAL A 278 -12.61 -2.35 13.03
N HIS A 279 -12.76 -1.38 13.93
CA HIS A 279 -12.39 -1.52 15.35
C HIS A 279 -13.56 -1.88 16.27
N ASN A 280 -14.77 -2.05 15.71
CA ASN A 280 -16.01 -2.36 16.45
C ASN A 280 -16.32 -1.35 17.58
N LEU A 281 -16.25 -0.05 17.26
CA LEU A 281 -16.37 1.07 18.22
C LEU A 281 -17.80 1.65 18.36
#